data_AF-A0A411DX54-F1
#
_entry.id   AF-A0A411DX54-F1
#
_cell.length_a   1.000
_cell.length_b   1.000
_cell.length_c   1.000
_cell.angle_alpha   90.00
_cell.angle_beta   90.00
_cell.angle_gamma   90.00
#
_symmetry.space_group_name_H-M   'P 1'
#
loop_
_entity.id
_entity.type
_entity.pdbx_description
1 polymer ?
#
loop_
_entity_poly.entity_id
_entity_poly.type
_entity_poly.pdbx_seq_one_letter_code
_entity_poly.pdbx_strand_id
1 'polypeptide(L)'
;MMRHRISSRFLIAIFAIYSTELADTLNSTGQVEECGRCLTSECVKAVGCRAGVVMDQCQCCAVCGRLEGELCDPGSNPDLVHMDTADVIVGAGRCGDNLQCQIVKDQQEEAAEKQLRAVCFCRELEMVCGSNGKTFDNLCQLMEHSFSRDQANQLRVVSWGPCETGFWPNVSVQTRGGPTPVSVTSWVQIFSVQPHHSGRYICSAVNKY
;
A
#
# COMPACT_ATOMS: atom_id res chain seq x y z
N MET A 1 84.56 28.78 -25.30
CA MET A 1 84.65 27.69 -26.29
C MET A 1 84.40 26.36 -25.59
N MET A 2 83.79 25.40 -26.30
CA MET A 2 83.37 24.05 -25.87
C MET A 2 82.03 24.01 -25.10
N ARG A 3 80.89 23.94 -25.80
CA ARG A 3 80.20 22.79 -26.43
C ARG A 3 79.40 21.92 -25.46
N HIS A 4 78.08 21.98 -25.66
CA HIS A 4 77.06 21.05 -25.21
C HIS A 4 77.42 19.58 -25.39
N ARG A 5 77.05 18.77 -24.40
CA ARG A 5 76.35 17.47 -24.56
C ARG A 5 75.66 17.12 -23.24
N ILE A 6 74.47 17.65 -23.01
CA ILE A 6 73.55 17.07 -22.02
C ILE A 6 72.80 15.96 -22.76
N SER A 7 72.99 14.71 -22.36
CA SER A 7 72.43 13.55 -23.05
C SER A 7 70.90 13.50 -22.89
N SER A 8 70.21 13.61 -24.01
CA SER A 8 68.78 13.30 -24.18
C SER A 8 68.53 11.81 -23.98
N ARG A 9 68.53 11.36 -22.71
CA ARG A 9 68.09 10.01 -22.32
C ARG A 9 67.23 9.96 -21.05
N PHE A 10 67.07 11.08 -20.33
CA PHE A 10 66.24 11.11 -19.11
C PHE A 10 64.87 11.76 -19.30
N LEU A 11 64.61 12.51 -20.37
CA LEU A 11 63.32 13.18 -20.58
C LEU A 11 62.29 12.34 -21.36
N ILE A 12 62.71 11.26 -22.03
CA ILE A 12 61.82 10.39 -22.81
C ILE A 12 61.11 9.35 -21.92
N ALA A 13 61.62 9.08 -20.72
CA ALA A 13 61.00 8.12 -19.79
C ALA A 13 59.87 8.70 -18.94
N ILE A 14 59.71 10.03 -18.87
CA ILE A 14 58.64 10.67 -18.07
C ILE A 14 57.39 10.96 -18.93
N PHE A 15 57.54 11.07 -20.25
CA PHE A 15 56.43 11.32 -21.18
C PHE A 15 55.75 10.06 -21.75
N ALA A 16 56.20 8.86 -21.38
CA ALA A 16 55.64 7.58 -21.82
C ALA A 16 54.79 6.85 -20.75
N ILE A 17 54.37 7.57 -19.70
CA ILE A 17 53.27 7.13 -18.80
C ILE A 17 51.97 7.87 -19.18
N TYR A 18 51.89 8.36 -20.43
CA TYR A 18 50.62 8.71 -21.07
C TYR A 18 49.74 7.45 -21.07
N SER A 19 48.61 7.59 -20.37
CA SER A 19 47.30 7.23 -20.94
C SER A 19 47.10 5.77 -21.31
N THR A 20 46.72 4.97 -20.32
CA THR A 20 45.58 4.08 -20.51
C THR A 20 44.54 4.45 -19.48
N GLU A 21 43.43 4.96 -20.00
CA GLU A 21 42.14 5.18 -19.35
C GLU A 21 41.76 4.01 -18.44
N LEU A 22 41.06 4.27 -17.35
CA LEU A 22 39.68 3.83 -17.18
C LEU A 22 39.12 4.40 -15.87
N ALA A 23 38.37 5.47 -16.07
CA ALA A 23 37.15 5.83 -15.37
C ALA A 23 37.20 5.83 -13.83
N ASP A 24 37.20 7.04 -13.28
CA ASP A 24 36.25 7.38 -12.23
C ASP A 24 34.88 6.82 -12.59
N THR A 25 34.56 5.66 -12.04
CA THR A 25 33.19 5.31 -11.71
C THR A 25 33.20 5.00 -10.23
N LEU A 26 32.96 6.02 -9.41
CA LEU A 26 31.87 5.83 -8.46
C LEU A 26 30.72 5.30 -9.31
N ASN A 27 30.50 3.98 -9.31
CA ASN A 27 29.32 3.39 -9.91
C ASN A 27 28.14 3.72 -9.00
N SER A 28 27.91 5.02 -8.81
CA SER A 28 26.64 5.63 -8.46
C SER A 28 25.82 5.79 -9.73
N THR A 29 25.79 4.75 -10.57
CA THR A 29 24.54 4.44 -11.23
C THR A 29 23.73 3.71 -10.18
N GLY A 30 22.60 4.26 -9.76
CA GLY A 30 21.56 3.45 -9.12
C GLY A 30 21.13 2.38 -10.13
N GLN A 31 21.93 1.32 -10.26
CA GLN A 31 21.55 0.13 -11.00
C GLN A 31 20.51 -0.52 -10.12
N VAL A 32 19.28 -0.49 -10.59
CA VAL A 32 18.26 -1.44 -10.16
C VAL A 32 18.93 -2.80 -10.24
N GLU A 33 19.20 -3.46 -9.10
CA GLU A 33 19.77 -4.81 -9.11
C GLU A 33 18.81 -5.68 -9.91
N GLU A 34 19.25 -6.04 -11.12
CA GLU A 34 18.48 -6.88 -12.02
C GLU A 34 18.33 -8.25 -11.35
N CYS A 35 17.10 -8.76 -11.29
CA CYS A 35 16.83 -10.00 -10.60
C CYS A 35 17.71 -11.14 -11.13
N GLY A 36 18.42 -11.80 -10.20
CA GLY A 36 19.23 -12.97 -10.52
C GLY A 36 18.39 -14.18 -10.95
N ARG A 37 19.09 -15.29 -11.23
CA ARG A 37 18.44 -16.59 -11.51
C ARG A 37 17.50 -17.00 -10.36
N CYS A 38 16.31 -17.46 -10.69
CA CYS A 38 15.37 -17.96 -9.69
C CYS A 38 15.84 -19.33 -9.15
N LEU A 39 16.21 -19.37 -7.87
CA LEU A 39 16.58 -20.58 -7.14
C LEU A 39 15.44 -20.98 -6.19
N THR A 40 14.47 -21.73 -6.71
CA THR A 40 13.26 -22.11 -5.94
C THR A 40 13.56 -22.94 -4.69
N SER A 41 14.73 -23.59 -4.63
CA SER A 41 15.21 -24.33 -3.45
C SER A 41 15.52 -23.42 -2.25
N GLU A 42 15.79 -22.14 -2.48
CA GLU A 42 16.10 -21.15 -1.45
C GLU A 42 14.85 -20.44 -0.93
N CYS A 43 13.69 -20.64 -1.59
CA CYS A 43 12.45 -20.00 -1.19
C CYS A 43 11.94 -20.53 0.15
N VAL A 44 11.65 -19.60 1.06
CA VAL A 44 10.92 -19.90 2.29
C VAL A 44 9.46 -20.17 1.94
N LYS A 45 8.89 -21.23 2.52
CA LYS A 45 7.48 -21.57 2.30
C LYS A 45 6.56 -20.53 2.94
N ALA A 46 5.67 -19.97 2.13
CA ALA A 46 4.55 -19.15 2.57
C ALA A 46 3.57 -19.98 3.43
N VAL A 47 3.54 -19.71 4.73
CA VAL A 47 2.61 -20.34 5.68
C VAL A 47 1.92 -19.22 6.45
N GLY A 48 0.59 -19.30 6.61
CA GLY A 48 -0.10 -18.31 7.45
C GLY A 48 -0.59 -17.06 6.73
N CYS A 49 -0.61 -17.03 5.39
CA CYS A 49 -0.81 -15.78 4.65
C CYS A 49 -2.27 -15.33 4.65
N ARG A 50 -2.58 -14.39 5.55
CA ARG A 50 -3.94 -13.86 5.75
C ARG A 50 -4.42 -12.97 4.60
N ALA A 51 -3.50 -12.29 3.93
CA ALA A 51 -3.77 -11.51 2.71
C ALA A 51 -3.51 -12.30 1.43
N GLY A 52 -3.48 -13.64 1.49
CA GLY A 52 -3.15 -14.47 0.33
C GLY A 52 -1.66 -14.54 0.02
N VAL A 53 -1.33 -15.26 -1.05
CA VAL A 53 0.05 -15.55 -1.45
C VAL A 53 0.35 -14.80 -2.74
N VAL A 54 1.43 -14.03 -2.72
CA VAL A 54 1.91 -13.25 -3.86
C VAL A 54 3.31 -13.69 -4.24
N MET A 55 3.72 -13.38 -5.45
CA MET A 55 5.12 -13.59 -5.85
C MET A 55 5.97 -12.42 -5.36
N ASP A 56 7.23 -12.69 -5.03
CA ASP A 56 8.22 -11.65 -4.71
C ASP A 56 8.44 -10.66 -5.87
N GLN A 57 9.28 -9.65 -5.64
CA GLN A 57 9.58 -8.62 -6.63
C GLN A 57 10.17 -9.22 -7.93
N CYS A 58 10.93 -10.31 -7.81
CA CYS A 58 11.58 -11.03 -8.91
C CYS A 58 10.72 -12.14 -9.54
N GLN A 59 9.48 -12.30 -9.10
CA GLN A 59 8.57 -13.36 -9.55
C GLN A 59 9.12 -14.79 -9.34
N CYS A 60 9.95 -15.00 -8.31
CA CYS A 60 10.58 -16.28 -8.03
C CYS A 60 9.86 -17.04 -6.90
N CYS A 61 9.85 -16.46 -5.70
CA CYS A 61 9.30 -17.10 -4.52
C CYS A 61 7.85 -16.70 -4.27
N ALA A 62 7.03 -17.68 -3.89
CA ALA A 62 5.70 -17.46 -3.35
C ALA A 62 5.80 -17.05 -1.87
N VAL A 63 5.43 -15.81 -1.57
CA VAL A 63 5.52 -15.16 -0.25
C VAL A 63 4.14 -14.71 0.23
N CYS A 64 4.01 -14.41 1.52
CA CYS A 64 2.76 -13.82 1.99
C CYS A 64 2.61 -12.40 1.45
N GLY A 65 1.42 -12.11 0.92
CA GLY A 65 1.04 -10.75 0.62
C GLY A 65 0.86 -9.93 1.89
N ARG A 66 1.07 -8.63 1.77
CA ARG A 66 0.87 -7.69 2.87
C ARG A 66 -0.58 -7.29 3.07
N LEU A 67 -0.90 -6.91 4.31
CA LEU A 67 -2.25 -6.55 4.77
C LEU A 67 -2.62 -5.10 4.41
N GLU A 68 -3.92 -4.82 4.50
CA GLU A 68 -4.44 -3.46 4.40
C GLU A 68 -3.79 -2.55 5.47
N GLY A 69 -3.38 -1.35 5.07
CA GLY A 69 -2.74 -0.37 5.96
C GLY A 69 -1.23 -0.55 6.17
N GLU A 70 -0.62 -1.65 5.71
CA GLU A 70 0.83 -1.83 5.81
C GLU A 70 1.57 -1.09 4.67
N LEU A 71 2.86 -0.77 4.90
CA LEU A 71 3.76 -0.07 3.95
C LEU A 71 4.20 -0.92 2.77
N CYS A 72 3.89 -0.60 1.51
CA CYS A 72 4.23 -1.42 0.33
C CYS A 72 5.23 -0.83 -0.64
N ASP A 73 5.75 -1.71 -1.50
CA ASP A 73 6.54 -1.29 -2.65
C ASP A 73 5.59 -0.78 -3.75
N PRO A 74 5.64 0.51 -4.13
CA PRO A 74 4.80 1.07 -5.19
C PRO A 74 5.20 0.61 -6.60
N GLY A 75 6.15 -0.33 -6.69
CA GLY A 75 6.75 -0.79 -7.94
C GLY A 75 7.76 0.21 -8.51
N SER A 76 8.54 -0.25 -9.49
CA SER A 76 9.43 0.61 -10.27
C SER A 76 8.63 1.39 -11.32
N ASN A 77 7.79 2.33 -10.88
CA ASN A 77 7.21 3.29 -11.82
C ASN A 77 8.33 4.28 -12.22
N PRO A 78 8.76 4.34 -13.50
CA PRO A 78 9.77 5.29 -13.96
C PRO A 78 9.39 6.76 -13.72
N ASP A 79 8.09 7.08 -13.60
CA ASP A 79 7.64 8.44 -13.27
C ASP A 79 7.90 8.83 -11.79
N LEU A 80 8.22 7.86 -10.93
CA LEU A 80 8.66 8.10 -9.54
C LEU A 80 10.20 8.18 -9.42
N VAL A 81 10.93 7.92 -10.51
CA VAL A 81 12.41 7.96 -10.56
C VAL A 81 12.94 9.41 -10.60
N HIS A 82 12.06 10.41 -10.65
CA HIS A 82 12.40 11.83 -10.55
C HIS A 82 12.08 12.48 -9.20
N MET A 83 11.57 11.71 -8.24
CA MET A 83 11.37 12.17 -6.86
C MET A 83 12.42 11.47 -6.03
N ASP A 84 13.24 12.21 -5.27
CA ASP A 84 14.34 11.66 -4.45
C ASP A 84 13.88 10.37 -3.75
N THR A 85 14.27 9.23 -4.31
CA THR A 85 13.80 7.90 -3.91
C THR A 85 14.35 7.47 -2.55
N ALA A 86 15.05 8.37 -1.85
CA ALA A 86 15.52 8.19 -0.49
C ALA A 86 14.36 8.07 0.52
N ASP A 87 13.20 8.65 0.22
CA ASP A 87 12.08 8.75 1.18
C ASP A 87 11.04 7.62 1.04
N VAL A 88 11.08 6.83 -0.04
CA VAL A 88 10.15 5.73 -0.26
C VAL A 88 10.80 4.43 0.22
N ILE A 89 10.22 3.81 1.25
CA ILE A 89 10.71 2.53 1.78
C ILE A 89 10.53 1.45 0.70
N VAL A 90 11.65 1.03 0.11
CA VAL A 90 11.73 -0.09 -0.82
C VAL A 90 12.07 -1.38 -0.06
N GLY A 91 11.44 -2.49 -0.44
CA GLY A 91 11.63 -3.80 0.19
C GLY A 91 10.58 -4.16 1.23
N ALA A 92 9.49 -3.40 1.31
CA ALA A 92 8.40 -3.68 2.23
C ALA A 92 7.46 -4.79 1.70
N GLY A 93 7.57 -5.16 0.44
CA GLY A 93 6.82 -6.25 -0.19
C GLY A 93 5.58 -5.80 -0.95
N ARG A 94 4.97 -6.77 -1.64
CA ARG A 94 3.75 -6.56 -2.43
C ARG A 94 2.51 -6.71 -1.56
N CYS A 95 1.49 -5.92 -1.87
CA CYS A 95 0.16 -6.08 -1.27
C CYS A 95 -0.44 -7.43 -1.63
N GLY A 96 -1.22 -7.99 -0.71
CA GLY A 96 -1.95 -9.23 -0.91
C GLY A 96 -3.13 -9.12 -1.86
N ASP A 97 -3.96 -10.17 -1.84
CA ASP A 97 -5.11 -10.30 -2.72
C ASP A 97 -6.10 -9.15 -2.52
N ASN A 98 -6.57 -8.61 -3.64
CA ASN A 98 -7.53 -7.50 -3.68
C ASN A 98 -7.08 -6.19 -3.02
N LEU A 99 -5.77 -6.04 -2.80
CA LEU A 99 -5.16 -4.81 -2.35
C LEU A 99 -4.45 -4.08 -3.50
N GLN A 100 -4.31 -2.76 -3.38
CA GLN A 100 -3.53 -1.92 -4.29
C GLN A 100 -2.57 -1.04 -3.49
N CYS A 101 -1.34 -0.95 -3.95
CA CYS A 101 -0.33 -0.09 -3.32
C CYS A 101 -0.54 1.35 -3.79
N GLN A 102 -0.76 2.28 -2.86
CA GLN A 102 -0.95 3.70 -3.17
C GLN A 102 0.00 4.57 -2.35
N ILE A 103 0.49 5.64 -2.96
CA ILE A 103 1.35 6.62 -2.28
C ILE A 103 0.47 7.62 -1.55
N VAL A 104 0.59 7.64 -0.24
CA VAL A 104 -0.03 8.59 0.68
C VAL A 104 0.94 9.74 0.91
N LYS A 105 0.39 10.96 0.86
CA LYS A 105 1.10 12.19 1.24
C LYS A 105 0.62 12.58 2.63
N ASP A 106 1.49 12.56 3.61
CA ASP A 106 1.14 13.07 4.94
C ASP A 106 0.92 14.59 4.84
N GLN A 107 -0.32 15.02 5.05
CA GLN A 107 -0.73 16.43 4.91
C GLN A 107 -0.51 17.25 6.21
N GLN A 108 0.02 16.63 7.25
CA GLN A 108 0.26 17.27 8.55
C GLN A 108 1.63 16.91 9.08
N GLU A 109 2.66 17.58 8.58
CA GLU A 109 3.88 17.79 9.34
C GLU A 109 4.51 19.11 8.85
N GLU A 110 4.13 20.19 9.53
CA GLU A 110 4.92 21.42 9.49
C GLU A 110 6.27 21.10 10.15
N ALA A 111 7.32 21.10 9.33
CA ALA A 111 8.72 21.05 9.71
C ALA A 111 9.28 19.72 10.25
N ALA A 112 9.33 18.68 9.40
CA ALA A 112 10.53 17.87 9.13
C ALA A 112 10.12 16.67 8.25
N GLU A 113 10.71 16.58 7.06
CA GLU A 113 10.66 15.40 6.17
C GLU A 113 9.24 15.02 5.68
N LYS A 114 8.91 15.43 4.45
CA LYS A 114 7.66 15.05 3.77
C LYS A 114 7.74 13.58 3.37
N GLN A 115 7.56 12.69 4.34
CA GLN A 115 7.74 11.27 4.11
C GLN A 115 6.58 10.73 3.27
N LEU A 116 6.89 10.37 2.03
CA LEU A 116 5.95 9.71 1.14
C LEU A 116 5.88 8.25 1.52
N ARG A 117 4.69 7.79 1.91
CA ARG A 117 4.48 6.40 2.33
C ARG A 117 3.63 5.70 1.30
N ALA A 118 4.12 4.61 0.76
CA ALA A 118 3.31 3.72 -0.06
C ALA A 118 2.63 2.71 0.86
N VAL A 119 1.30 2.60 0.80
CA VAL A 119 0.48 1.81 1.72
C VAL A 119 -0.51 0.94 0.92
N CYS A 120 -0.80 -0.27 1.41
CA CYS A 120 -1.81 -1.15 0.80
C CYS A 120 -3.23 -0.71 1.15
N PHE A 121 -4.06 -0.51 0.14
CA PHE A 121 -5.48 -0.17 0.29
C PHE A 121 -6.36 -1.22 -0.35
N CYS A 122 -7.53 -1.49 0.23
CA CYS A 122 -8.50 -2.38 -0.39
C CYS A 122 -9.04 -1.81 -1.71
N ARG A 123 -9.16 -2.68 -2.72
CA ARG A 123 -9.83 -2.33 -3.98
C ARG A 123 -11.35 -2.27 -3.82
N GLU A 124 -11.88 -3.06 -2.90
CA GLU A 124 -13.32 -3.25 -2.68
C GLU A 124 -13.71 -2.66 -1.33
N LEU A 125 -13.95 -1.33 -1.32
CA LEU A 125 -14.18 -0.55 -0.11
C LEU A 125 -15.59 -0.69 0.48
N GLU A 126 -16.50 -1.40 -0.19
CA GLU A 126 -17.87 -1.57 0.28
C GLU A 126 -17.96 -2.59 1.42
N MET A 127 -18.80 -2.28 2.41
CA MET A 127 -19.10 -3.20 3.52
C MET A 127 -19.62 -4.53 3.01
N VAL A 128 -19.32 -5.60 3.76
CA VAL A 128 -19.81 -6.96 3.46
C VAL A 128 -20.28 -7.67 4.72
N CYS A 129 -21.34 -8.46 4.60
CA CYS A 129 -21.80 -9.37 5.64
C CYS A 129 -21.12 -10.73 5.49
N GLY A 130 -20.44 -11.18 6.54
CA GLY A 130 -19.83 -12.50 6.59
C GLY A 130 -20.82 -13.60 6.95
N SER A 131 -20.49 -14.85 6.62
CA SER A 131 -21.25 -16.05 6.99
C SER A 131 -21.37 -16.30 8.49
N ASN A 132 -20.55 -15.61 9.29
CA ASN A 132 -20.63 -15.59 10.75
C ASN A 132 -21.59 -14.51 11.30
N GLY A 133 -22.31 -13.79 10.43
CA GLY A 133 -23.22 -12.71 10.82
C GLY A 133 -22.51 -11.41 11.25
N LYS A 134 -21.20 -11.30 11.04
CA LYS A 134 -20.43 -10.09 11.31
C LYS A 134 -20.32 -9.23 10.04
N THR A 135 -20.56 -7.93 10.17
CA THR A 135 -20.23 -6.93 9.14
C THR A 135 -18.74 -6.61 9.16
N PHE A 136 -18.13 -6.52 8.00
CA PHE A 136 -16.76 -6.05 7.79
C PHE A 136 -16.79 -4.74 7.00
N ASP A 137 -15.86 -3.82 7.28
CA ASP A 137 -15.85 -2.50 6.64
C ASP A 137 -15.65 -2.58 5.13
N ASN A 138 -14.90 -3.61 4.70
CA ASN A 138 -14.58 -3.88 3.31
C ASN A 138 -14.28 -5.38 3.10
N LEU A 139 -14.12 -5.80 1.84
CA LEU A 139 -13.84 -7.21 1.51
C LEU A 139 -12.47 -7.69 2.03
N CYS A 140 -11.46 -6.82 2.04
CA CYS A 140 -10.09 -7.16 2.48
C CYS A 140 -10.06 -7.55 3.95
N GLN A 141 -10.79 -6.85 4.81
CA GLN A 141 -10.96 -7.24 6.20
C GLN A 141 -11.64 -8.62 6.35
N LEU A 142 -12.68 -8.90 5.57
CA LEU A 142 -13.32 -10.23 5.61
C LEU A 142 -12.33 -11.32 5.19
N MET A 143 -11.57 -11.11 4.12
CA MET A 143 -10.58 -12.08 3.64
C MET A 143 -9.48 -12.35 4.68
N GLU A 144 -8.98 -11.32 5.36
CA GLU A 144 -8.03 -11.48 6.46
C GLU A 144 -8.60 -12.38 7.56
N HIS A 145 -9.85 -12.15 7.95
CA HIS A 145 -10.56 -12.94 8.96
C HIS A 145 -10.99 -14.33 8.47
N SER A 146 -11.03 -14.56 7.16
CA SER A 146 -11.34 -15.86 6.55
C SER A 146 -10.19 -16.85 6.63
N PHE A 147 -9.00 -16.38 7.01
CA PHE A 147 -7.84 -17.21 7.25
C PHE A 147 -8.06 -18.17 8.43
N SER A 148 -8.63 -19.32 8.12
CA SER A 148 -8.81 -20.47 9.02
C SER A 148 -8.14 -21.69 8.40
N ARG A 149 -7.57 -22.56 9.25
CA ARG A 149 -7.05 -23.86 8.82
C ARG A 149 -8.17 -24.84 8.44
N ASP A 150 -9.40 -24.58 8.90
CA ASP A 150 -10.56 -25.43 8.69
C ASP A 150 -11.41 -24.93 7.52
N GLN A 151 -11.32 -25.61 6.37
CA GLN A 151 -12.12 -25.30 5.17
C GLN A 151 -13.64 -25.43 5.43
N ALA A 152 -14.06 -26.29 6.36
CA ALA A 152 -15.47 -26.50 6.68
C ALA A 152 -16.16 -25.29 7.34
N ASN A 153 -15.38 -24.36 7.92
CA ASN A 153 -15.90 -23.14 8.55
C ASN A 153 -15.25 -21.89 7.95
N GLN A 154 -15.03 -21.90 6.62
CA GLN A 154 -14.45 -20.76 5.93
C GLN A 154 -15.44 -19.60 5.90
N LEU A 155 -14.99 -18.45 6.41
CA LEU A 155 -15.76 -17.21 6.35
C LEU A 155 -15.91 -16.77 4.89
N ARG A 156 -17.14 -16.50 4.47
CA ARG A 156 -17.47 -16.05 3.11
C ARG A 156 -18.45 -14.88 3.15
N VAL A 157 -18.50 -14.12 2.06
CA VAL A 157 -19.52 -13.08 1.87
C VAL A 157 -20.89 -13.75 1.73
N VAL A 158 -21.87 -13.24 2.48
CA VAL A 158 -23.29 -13.59 2.37
C VAL A 158 -24.06 -12.51 1.61
N SER A 159 -23.79 -11.24 1.91
CA SER A 159 -24.38 -10.10 1.21
C SER A 159 -23.41 -8.93 1.15
N TRP A 160 -23.58 -8.09 0.13
CA TRP A 160 -22.96 -6.76 0.08
C TRP A 160 -23.76 -5.80 0.97
N GLY A 161 -23.05 -4.92 1.67
CA GLY A 161 -23.58 -4.17 2.81
C GLY A 161 -23.51 -4.96 4.12
N PRO A 162 -23.97 -4.37 5.24
CA PRO A 162 -23.95 -4.98 6.56
C PRO A 162 -24.94 -6.12 6.66
N CYS A 163 -24.75 -6.94 7.68
CA CYS A 163 -25.72 -7.97 8.05
C CYS A 163 -27.06 -7.35 8.47
N GLU A 164 -28.15 -8.10 8.32
CA GLU A 164 -29.53 -7.66 8.55
C GLU A 164 -29.80 -7.12 9.97
N THR A 165 -28.92 -7.41 10.93
CA THR A 165 -28.96 -6.83 12.28
C THR A 165 -28.60 -5.33 12.31
N GLY A 166 -28.29 -4.71 11.16
CA GLY A 166 -28.60 -3.31 10.86
C GLY A 166 -27.82 -2.24 11.62
N PHE A 167 -26.75 -2.60 12.34
CA PHE A 167 -25.90 -1.58 12.94
C PHE A 167 -24.93 -1.03 11.89
N TRP A 168 -25.24 0.17 11.41
CA TRP A 168 -24.37 0.99 10.59
C TRP A 168 -23.58 1.92 11.53
N PRO A 169 -22.32 1.62 11.88
CA PRO A 169 -21.59 2.34 12.92
C PRO A 169 -21.37 3.82 12.61
N ASN A 170 -21.45 4.18 11.33
CA ASN A 170 -21.28 5.53 10.81
C ASN A 170 -22.61 6.23 10.48
N VAL A 171 -23.76 5.61 10.74
CA VAL A 171 -25.08 6.23 10.57
C VAL A 171 -25.68 6.52 11.95
N SER A 172 -26.08 7.76 12.17
CA SER A 172 -26.72 8.21 13.41
C SER A 172 -28.03 8.91 13.10
N VAL A 173 -29.03 8.75 13.96
CA VAL A 173 -30.32 9.45 13.86
C VAL A 173 -30.50 10.30 15.10
N GLN A 174 -30.75 11.59 14.91
CA GLN A 174 -31.03 12.53 15.99
C GLN A 174 -32.41 13.14 15.82
N THR A 175 -33.18 13.20 16.90
CA THR A 175 -34.50 13.85 16.93
C THR A 175 -34.46 15.05 17.85
N ARG A 176 -35.01 16.18 17.40
CA ARG A 176 -35.17 17.41 18.20
C ARG A 176 -36.59 17.95 18.07
N GLY A 177 -36.99 18.79 19.03
CA GLY A 177 -38.25 19.54 18.94
C GLY A 177 -38.29 20.40 17.68
N GLY A 178 -39.46 20.48 17.06
CA GLY A 178 -39.69 21.30 15.88
C GLY A 178 -40.17 22.72 16.23
N PRO A 179 -40.59 23.51 15.22
CA PRO A 179 -41.01 24.91 15.39
C PRO A 179 -42.28 25.08 16.23
N THR A 180 -43.12 24.04 16.33
CA THR A 180 -44.34 24.04 17.13
C THR A 180 -44.20 23.12 18.35
N PRO A 181 -44.95 23.36 19.44
CA PRO A 181 -44.88 22.54 20.66
C PRO A 181 -45.22 21.05 20.48
N VAL A 182 -45.85 20.70 19.35
CA VAL A 182 -46.29 19.34 19.02
C VAL A 182 -45.57 18.77 17.81
N SER A 183 -44.50 19.42 17.37
CA SER A 183 -43.69 18.98 16.24
C SER A 183 -42.35 18.45 16.68
N VAL A 184 -41.85 17.47 15.92
CA VAL A 184 -40.52 16.91 16.07
C VAL A 184 -39.86 16.83 14.70
N THR A 185 -38.55 17.06 14.67
CA THR A 185 -37.72 16.96 13.47
C THR A 185 -36.62 15.94 13.73
N SER A 186 -36.51 14.93 12.86
CA SER A 186 -35.42 13.96 12.86
C SER A 186 -34.43 14.23 11.73
N TRP A 187 -33.15 14.03 12.02
CA TRP A 187 -32.04 14.15 11.09
C TRP A 187 -31.29 12.82 11.06
N VAL A 188 -30.98 12.34 9.86
CA VAL A 188 -30.04 11.23 9.66
C VAL A 188 -28.70 11.83 9.29
N GLN A 189 -27.66 11.48 10.02
CA GLN A 189 -26.30 11.87 9.74
C GLN A 189 -25.47 10.63 9.43
N ILE A 190 -24.82 10.63 8.27
CA ILE A 190 -23.95 9.55 7.81
C ILE A 190 -22.53 10.10 7.77
N PHE A 191 -21.65 9.59 8.62
CA PHE A 191 -20.24 9.91 8.61
C PHE A 191 -19.55 9.14 7.49
N SER A 192 -18.74 9.82 6.66
CA SER A 192 -18.07 9.24 5.49
C SER A 192 -19.05 8.53 4.53
N VAL A 193 -19.82 9.32 3.78
CA VAL A 193 -20.84 8.79 2.84
C VAL A 193 -20.18 7.99 1.73
N GLN A 194 -20.39 6.68 1.75
CA GLN A 194 -20.04 5.72 0.69
C GLN A 194 -21.23 5.40 -0.24
N PRO A 195 -20.99 4.86 -1.45
CA PRO A 195 -22.04 4.50 -2.41
C PRO A 195 -23.13 3.57 -1.87
N HIS A 196 -22.77 2.63 -1.00
CA HIS A 196 -23.71 1.67 -0.40
C HIS A 196 -24.74 2.30 0.54
N HIS A 197 -24.56 3.57 0.96
CA HIS A 197 -25.58 4.31 1.71
C HIS A 197 -26.68 4.85 0.79
N SER A 198 -26.57 4.68 -0.53
CA SER A 198 -27.62 5.06 -1.46
C SER A 198 -28.87 4.23 -1.20
N GLY A 199 -30.02 4.89 -1.06
CA GLY A 199 -31.27 4.21 -0.78
C GLY A 199 -32.38 5.15 -0.36
N ARG A 200 -33.55 4.57 -0.09
CA ARG A 200 -34.72 5.32 0.41
C ARG A 200 -34.73 5.29 1.94
N TYR A 201 -34.58 6.47 2.52
CA TYR A 201 -34.72 6.68 3.97
C TYR A 201 -36.17 7.02 4.30
N ILE A 202 -36.77 6.25 5.21
CA ILE A 202 -38.16 6.46 5.63
C ILE A 202 -38.16 6.89 7.09
N CYS A 203 -38.63 8.11 7.35
CA CYS A 203 -38.92 8.56 8.70
C CYS A 203 -40.29 8.00 9.12
N SER A 204 -40.31 7.11 10.11
CA SER A 204 -41.56 6.61 10.70
C SER A 204 -41.78 7.29 12.04
N ALA A 205 -42.84 8.10 12.15
CA ALA A 205 -43.24 8.76 13.38
C ALA A 205 -44.61 8.27 13.82
N VAL A 206 -44.79 8.05 15.12
CA VAL A 206 -46.05 7.60 15.71
C VAL A 206 -46.38 8.52 16.89
N ASN A 207 -47.54 9.16 16.84
CA ASN A 207 -48.07 9.89 17.99
C ASN A 207 -48.57 8.87 19.02
N LYS A 208 -48.15 9.01 20.28
CA LYS A 208 -48.80 8.31 21.39
C LYS A 208 -49.89 9.23 21.94
N TYR A 209 -51.12 8.72 21.96
CA TYR A 209 -52.30 9.34 22.54
C TYR A 209 -52.39 9.03 24.03
#